data_AF-A0A4Q3XZL2-F1
#
_entry.id   AF-A0A4Q3XZL2-F1
#
_cell.length_a   1.000
_cell.length_b   1.000
_cell.length_c   1.000
_cell.angle_alpha   90.00
_cell.angle_beta   90.00
_cell.angle_gamma   90.00
#
_symmetry.space_group_name_H-M   'P 1'
#
loop_
_entity.id
_entity.type
_entity.pdbx_description
1 polymer ?
#
loop_
_entity_poly.entity_id
_entity_poly.type
_entity_poly.pdbx_seq_one_letter_code
_entity_poly.pdbx_strand_id
1 'polypeptide(L)'
;MLHAFTQKNARRIFQARASEHKPEKSEDAATSMVFSPLAFMAATDALECLVTVLGAPSREAVAGRRPIDHEIIFWPQGQAPSWNGDGQTSCEPDLVVHFTFEDGSDFLFVGEMKWNWVMEASALAREVQRERIAMKSLFPNTPQMGFVIAKRAYAQMPGVTTLTWKAFDSRIAALSRRAVRSPSSIWAKLIRDFLAAADEWGFSGIPAKPADARWDTRPAFYPLPPPSPRWPDVAIESAWNARPAFWTAE
;
A
#
# COMPACT_ATOMS: atom_id res chain seq x y z
N MET A 1 -2.52 -5.20 11.14
CA MET A 1 -3.29 -6.04 10.19
C MET A 1 -2.44 -7.14 9.55
N LEU A 2 -1.33 -6.84 8.86
CA LEU A 2 -0.41 -7.86 8.32
C LEU A 2 0.02 -8.93 9.33
N HIS A 3 0.42 -8.53 10.54
CA HIS A 3 0.75 -9.49 11.60
C HIS A 3 -0.44 -10.38 12.00
N ALA A 4 -1.67 -9.87 11.95
CA ALA A 4 -2.86 -10.67 12.21
C ALA A 4 -3.20 -11.60 11.02
N PHE A 5 -2.95 -11.13 9.80
CA PHE A 5 -3.10 -11.93 8.59
C PHE A 5 -2.07 -13.08 8.56
N THR A 6 -0.80 -12.79 8.81
CA THR A 6 0.31 -13.75 8.72
C THR A 6 0.44 -14.66 9.95
N GLN A 7 0.19 -14.16 11.17
CA GLN A 7 0.40 -14.95 12.39
C GLN A 7 -0.89 -15.46 13.05
N LYS A 8 -2.03 -14.81 12.84
CA LYS A 8 -3.31 -15.19 13.48
C LYS A 8 -4.27 -15.89 12.52
N ASN A 9 -3.81 -16.26 11.33
CA ASN A 9 -4.62 -16.92 10.31
C ASN A 9 -5.93 -16.15 9.99
N ALA A 10 -5.92 -14.82 10.10
CA ALA A 10 -7.04 -13.96 9.70
C ALA A 10 -7.14 -13.87 8.16
N ARG A 11 -7.21 -15.03 7.51
CA ARG A 11 -7.25 -15.26 6.06
C ARG A 11 -8.64 -15.03 5.46
N ARG A 12 -9.61 -14.63 6.29
CA ARG A 12 -11.01 -14.36 5.87
C ARG A 12 -11.13 -13.27 4.80
N ILE A 13 -10.13 -12.43 4.66
CA ILE A 13 -10.09 -11.32 3.69
C ILE A 13 -10.05 -11.85 2.24
N PHE A 14 -9.51 -13.04 2.05
CA PHE A 14 -9.48 -13.71 0.76
C PHE A 14 -10.51 -14.85 0.63
N GLN A 15 -11.25 -15.18 1.70
CA GLN A 15 -12.29 -16.20 1.66
C GLN A 15 -13.58 -15.60 1.13
N ALA A 16 -13.86 -15.83 -0.15
CA ALA A 16 -15.20 -15.62 -0.68
C ALA A 16 -16.19 -16.46 0.13
N ARG A 17 -17.16 -15.82 0.80
CA ARG A 17 -18.37 -16.54 1.22
C ARG A 17 -19.06 -16.97 -0.08
N ALA A 18 -19.40 -18.25 -0.18
CA ALA A 18 -19.94 -18.89 -1.39
C ALA A 18 -21.22 -18.26 -1.97
N SER A 19 -21.77 -17.22 -1.34
CA SER A 19 -23.01 -16.54 -1.71
C SER A 19 -22.85 -15.09 -2.18
N GLU A 20 -21.67 -14.50 -2.17
CA GLU A 20 -21.49 -13.09 -2.55
C GLU A 20 -20.62 -12.94 -3.80
N HIS A 21 -21.19 -12.38 -4.86
CA HIS A 21 -20.49 -11.95 -6.05
C HIS A 21 -19.34 -10.97 -5.71
N LYS A 22 -18.08 -11.39 -5.91
CA LYS A 22 -17.09 -10.80 -6.85
C LYS A 22 -15.62 -10.88 -6.35
N PRO A 23 -14.65 -11.07 -7.27
CA PRO A 23 -13.20 -10.99 -7.01
C PRO A 23 -12.64 -9.56 -6.84
N GLU A 24 -13.37 -8.51 -7.23
CA GLU A 24 -12.89 -7.10 -7.20
C GLU A 24 -12.50 -6.62 -5.79
N LYS A 25 -13.32 -6.92 -4.76
CA LYS A 25 -13.04 -6.52 -3.36
C LYS A 25 -11.77 -7.14 -2.76
N SER A 26 -11.18 -8.12 -3.44
CA SER A 26 -9.95 -8.78 -2.99
C SER A 26 -8.68 -8.01 -3.39
N GLU A 27 -8.72 -7.25 -4.50
CA GLU A 27 -7.56 -6.47 -4.98
C GLU A 27 -7.34 -5.24 -4.09
N ASP A 28 -8.40 -4.50 -3.79
CA ASP A 28 -8.39 -3.36 -2.85
C ASP A 28 -7.82 -3.73 -1.48
N ALA A 29 -8.27 -4.87 -0.96
CA ALA A 29 -7.80 -5.38 0.32
C ALA A 29 -6.32 -5.81 0.25
N ALA A 30 -5.90 -6.43 -0.84
CA ALA A 30 -4.50 -6.83 -1.04
C ALA A 30 -3.58 -5.60 -1.17
N THR A 31 -3.98 -4.62 -1.97
CA THR A 31 -3.32 -3.31 -2.09
C THR A 31 -3.20 -2.64 -0.71
N SER A 32 -4.31 -2.54 0.02
CA SER A 32 -4.33 -1.97 1.37
C SER A 32 -3.38 -2.72 2.32
N MET A 33 -3.34 -4.04 2.25
CA MET A 33 -2.43 -4.84 3.07
C MET A 33 -0.97 -4.51 2.77
N VAL A 34 -0.59 -4.36 1.51
CA VAL A 34 0.80 -4.06 1.14
C VAL A 34 1.25 -2.67 1.62
N PHE A 35 0.40 -1.65 1.45
CA PHE A 35 0.81 -0.26 1.58
C PHE A 35 0.37 0.44 2.88
N SER A 36 -0.71 0.02 3.53
CA SER A 36 -1.15 0.62 4.81
C SER A 36 -0.07 0.64 5.91
N PRO A 37 0.82 -0.36 6.03
CA PRO A 37 1.90 -0.29 7.02
C PRO A 37 2.80 0.93 6.88
N LEU A 38 2.98 1.45 5.66
CA LEU A 38 3.83 2.60 5.41
C LEU A 38 3.33 3.84 6.16
N ALA A 39 2.01 3.99 6.34
CA ALA A 39 1.40 5.11 7.07
C ALA A 39 1.83 5.19 8.55
N PHE A 40 2.35 4.10 9.11
CA PHE A 40 2.74 4.01 10.52
C PHE A 40 4.27 4.04 10.72
N MET A 41 5.03 4.24 9.64
CA MET A 41 6.49 4.35 9.69
C MET A 41 6.93 5.79 9.83
N ALA A 42 8.19 6.03 10.20
CA ALA A 42 8.79 7.33 9.96
C ALA A 42 8.88 7.59 8.44
N ALA A 43 8.75 8.85 8.03
CA ALA A 43 8.78 9.23 6.61
C ALA A 43 10.05 8.76 5.89
N THR A 44 11.19 8.72 6.60
CA THR A 44 12.45 8.17 6.10
C THR A 44 12.38 6.68 5.76
N ASP A 45 11.73 5.87 6.62
CA ASP A 45 11.60 4.42 6.41
C ASP A 45 10.55 4.12 5.31
N ALA A 46 9.45 4.88 5.29
CA ALA A 46 8.42 4.76 4.25
C ALA A 46 9.00 5.09 2.86
N LEU A 47 9.78 6.18 2.77
CA LEU A 47 10.47 6.54 1.53
C LEU A 47 11.47 5.46 1.12
N GLU A 48 12.28 4.95 2.06
CA GLU A 48 13.23 3.86 1.79
C GLU A 48 12.53 2.64 1.17
N CYS A 49 11.38 2.24 1.74
CA CYS A 49 10.60 1.11 1.23
C CYS A 49 10.15 1.36 -0.21
N LEU A 50 9.55 2.52 -0.49
CA LEU A 50 9.04 2.87 -1.81
C LEU A 50 10.15 2.98 -2.85
N VAL A 51 11.22 3.72 -2.57
CA VAL A 51 12.31 3.89 -3.54
C VAL A 51 13.13 2.60 -3.77
N THR A 52 13.04 1.65 -2.83
CA THR A 52 13.58 0.30 -3.04
C THR A 52 12.70 -0.53 -3.96
N VAL A 53 11.38 -0.48 -3.77
CA VAL A 53 10.42 -1.15 -4.65
C VAL A 53 10.45 -0.57 -6.06
N LEU A 54 10.42 0.77 -6.19
CA LEU A 54 10.28 1.44 -7.48
C LEU A 54 11.63 1.57 -8.22
N GLY A 55 12.75 1.56 -7.49
CA GLY A 55 14.10 1.47 -8.07
C GLY A 55 14.69 2.82 -8.47
N ALA A 56 15.69 2.81 -9.35
CA ALA A 56 16.52 3.98 -9.65
C ALA A 56 15.74 5.26 -10.03
N PRO A 57 14.71 5.22 -10.91
CA PRO A 57 13.99 6.44 -11.28
C PRO A 57 13.37 7.15 -10.07
N SER A 58 12.77 6.40 -9.15
CA SER A 58 12.19 6.96 -7.93
C SER A 58 13.25 7.56 -7.00
N ARG A 59 14.42 6.93 -6.89
CA ARG A 59 15.55 7.43 -6.08
C ARG A 59 16.09 8.73 -6.63
N GLU A 60 16.24 8.82 -7.94
CA GLU A 60 16.70 10.02 -8.62
C GLU A 60 15.71 11.17 -8.43
N ALA A 61 14.40 10.89 -8.55
CA ALA A 61 13.37 11.90 -8.38
C ALA A 61 13.40 12.54 -6.99
N VAL A 62 13.72 11.79 -5.93
CA VAL A 62 13.80 12.28 -4.54
C VAL A 62 15.23 12.49 -4.04
N ALA A 63 16.23 12.45 -4.91
CA ALA A 63 17.63 12.46 -4.52
C ALA A 63 17.99 13.75 -3.74
N GLY A 64 18.74 13.58 -2.65
CA GLY A 64 19.20 14.70 -1.82
C GLY A 64 18.13 15.33 -0.93
N ARG A 65 16.86 14.88 -1.00
CA ARG A 65 15.76 15.41 -0.19
C ARG A 65 15.51 14.54 1.04
N ARG A 66 15.32 15.17 2.20
CA ARG A 66 15.01 14.49 3.47
C ARG A 66 13.51 14.58 3.76
N PRO A 67 12.77 13.46 3.82
CA PRO A 67 11.35 13.50 4.10
C PRO A 67 11.11 13.80 5.58
N ILE A 68 10.14 14.67 5.86
CA ILE A 68 9.70 15.01 7.23
C ILE A 68 8.32 14.46 7.55
N ASP A 69 7.49 14.30 6.53
CA ASP A 69 6.13 13.78 6.67
C ASP A 69 5.71 13.02 5.40
N HIS A 70 4.71 12.15 5.54
CA HIS A 70 4.09 11.49 4.41
C HIS A 70 2.65 11.04 4.70
N GLU A 71 1.87 10.95 3.63
CA GLU A 71 0.49 10.48 3.66
C GLU A 71 0.29 9.32 2.68
N ILE A 72 -0.46 8.29 3.12
CA ILE A 72 -0.88 7.16 2.29
C ILE A 72 -2.38 7.31 2.03
N ILE A 73 -2.75 7.58 0.78
CA ILE A 73 -4.13 7.84 0.37
C ILE A 73 -4.57 6.73 -0.59
N PHE A 74 -5.58 5.96 -0.21
CA PHE A 74 -6.17 4.93 -1.07
C PHE A 74 -7.36 5.49 -1.84
N TRP A 75 -7.42 5.18 -3.14
CA TRP A 75 -8.52 5.58 -4.02
C TRP A 75 -8.91 7.07 -3.96
N PRO A 76 -7.96 8.04 -3.99
CA PRO A 76 -8.33 9.44 -3.98
C PRO A 76 -9.13 9.81 -5.22
N GLN A 77 -10.23 10.56 -5.03
CA GLN A 77 -11.11 10.95 -6.13
C GLN A 77 -10.66 12.26 -6.76
N GLY A 78 -10.16 12.21 -8.00
CA GLY A 78 -9.88 13.39 -8.82
C GLY A 78 -10.74 13.43 -10.09
N GLN A 79 -10.54 14.46 -10.91
CA GLN A 79 -11.24 14.63 -12.20
C GLN A 79 -10.26 14.55 -13.37
N ALA A 80 -10.60 13.76 -14.39
CA ALA A 80 -9.81 13.65 -15.61
C ALA A 80 -10.73 13.57 -16.84
N PRO A 81 -10.22 13.93 -18.05
CA PRO A 81 -10.98 13.76 -19.28
C PRO A 81 -11.55 12.36 -19.41
N SER A 82 -12.81 12.25 -19.83
CA SER A 82 -13.48 10.97 -20.05
C SER A 82 -12.81 10.16 -21.16
N TRP A 83 -13.05 8.86 -21.19
CA TRP A 83 -12.47 7.95 -22.21
C TRP A 83 -12.92 8.30 -23.63
N ASN A 84 -14.13 8.82 -23.79
CA ASN A 84 -14.71 9.29 -25.04
C ASN A 84 -14.42 10.78 -25.33
N GLY A 85 -13.76 11.49 -24.42
CA GLY A 85 -13.44 12.92 -24.57
C GLY A 85 -14.62 13.87 -24.27
N ASP A 86 -15.80 13.34 -23.99
CA ASP A 86 -16.98 14.09 -23.61
C ASP A 86 -16.88 14.49 -22.12
N GLY A 87 -16.20 15.59 -21.84
CA GLY A 87 -16.12 16.20 -20.51
C GLY A 87 -15.11 15.57 -19.54
N GLN A 88 -15.28 15.93 -18.26
CA GLN A 88 -14.48 15.42 -17.15
C GLN A 88 -15.27 14.33 -16.42
N THR A 89 -14.61 13.24 -16.04
CA THR A 89 -15.18 12.18 -15.21
C THR A 89 -14.27 11.90 -14.02
N SER A 90 -14.84 11.30 -12.97
CA SER A 90 -14.06 10.83 -11.84
C SER A 90 -13.01 9.81 -12.29
N CYS A 91 -11.86 9.88 -11.63
CA CYS A 91 -10.77 8.92 -11.79
C CYS A 91 -10.09 8.74 -10.43
N GLU A 92 -9.85 7.48 -10.08
CA GLU A 92 -9.41 7.06 -8.75
C GLU A 92 -8.18 6.15 -8.93
N PRO A 93 -6.94 6.67 -8.79
CA PRO A 93 -5.78 5.79 -8.71
C PRO A 93 -5.89 4.92 -7.47
N ASP A 94 -5.39 3.69 -7.52
CA ASP A 94 -5.44 2.79 -6.37
C ASP A 94 -4.70 3.34 -5.13
N LEU A 95 -3.59 4.06 -5.35
CA LEU A 95 -2.75 4.57 -4.28
C LEU A 95 -2.10 5.91 -4.66
N VAL A 96 -2.08 6.84 -3.72
CA VAL A 96 -1.19 8.00 -3.74
C VAL A 96 -0.36 8.02 -2.48
N VAL A 97 0.94 8.22 -2.63
CA VAL A 97 1.83 8.52 -1.51
C VAL A 97 2.39 9.91 -1.67
N HIS A 98 2.00 10.78 -0.74
CA HIS A 98 2.44 12.17 -0.70
C HIS A 98 3.58 12.30 0.31
N PHE A 99 4.72 12.83 -0.11
CA PHE A 99 5.83 13.17 0.78
C PHE A 99 6.04 14.67 0.83
N THR A 100 6.28 15.17 2.05
CA THR A 100 6.77 16.53 2.29
C THR A 100 8.20 16.47 2.80
N PHE A 101 9.06 17.35 2.30
CA PHE A 101 10.50 17.36 2.56
C PHE A 101 10.93 18.58 3.40
N GLU A 102 12.11 18.51 4.01
CA GLU A 102 12.67 19.59 4.86
C GLU A 102 12.80 20.95 4.14
N ASP A 103 12.98 20.95 2.82
CA ASP A 103 13.07 22.17 2.01
C ASP A 103 11.69 22.78 1.67
N GLY A 104 10.61 22.19 2.20
CA GLY A 104 9.23 22.58 1.92
C GLY A 104 8.71 22.10 0.57
N SER A 105 9.50 21.32 -0.20
CA SER A 105 9.02 20.70 -1.42
C SER A 105 8.15 19.49 -1.12
N ASP A 106 7.24 19.20 -2.05
CA ASP A 106 6.39 18.02 -2.01
C ASP A 106 6.69 17.08 -3.19
N PHE A 107 6.29 15.81 -3.07
CA PHE A 107 6.35 14.85 -4.17
C PHE A 107 5.27 13.79 -4.05
N LEU A 108 4.64 13.43 -5.18
CA LEU A 108 3.63 12.38 -5.24
C LEU A 108 4.16 11.14 -5.96
N PHE A 109 3.94 9.97 -5.37
CA PHE A 109 3.91 8.70 -6.08
C PHE A 109 2.45 8.33 -6.34
N VAL A 110 2.07 8.18 -7.62
CA VAL A 110 0.71 7.80 -8.04
C VAL A 110 0.77 6.37 -8.57
N GLY A 111 0.06 5.46 -7.90
CA GLY A 111 0.19 4.02 -8.05
C GLY A 111 -1.07 3.35 -8.54
N GLU A 112 -0.89 2.42 -9.47
CA GLU A 112 -1.93 1.56 -10.00
C GLU A 112 -1.55 0.07 -9.85
N MET A 113 -2.47 -0.74 -9.34
CA MET A 113 -2.21 -2.14 -8.95
C MET A 113 -3.10 -3.10 -9.73
N LYS A 114 -2.50 -3.87 -10.64
CA LYS A 114 -3.21 -4.93 -11.37
C LYS A 114 -2.85 -6.31 -10.82
N TRP A 115 -3.65 -6.80 -9.88
CA TRP A 115 -3.40 -8.08 -9.21
C TRP A 115 -3.77 -9.28 -10.07
N ASN A 116 -4.99 -9.33 -10.64
CA ASN A 116 -5.43 -10.40 -11.53
C ASN A 116 -5.91 -9.91 -12.89
N TRP A 117 -6.31 -8.64 -12.98
CA TRP A 117 -6.82 -8.10 -14.21
C TRP A 117 -5.70 -7.89 -15.24
N VAL A 118 -5.85 -8.56 -16.39
CA VAL A 118 -5.01 -8.32 -17.57
C VAL A 118 -5.71 -7.28 -18.43
N MET A 119 -5.08 -6.11 -18.53
CA MET A 119 -5.53 -5.02 -19.39
C MET A 119 -4.64 -4.96 -20.64
N GLU A 120 -5.16 -4.44 -21.75
CA GLU A 120 -4.30 -4.09 -22.88
C GLU A 120 -3.34 -2.95 -22.48
N ALA A 121 -2.09 -3.02 -22.94
CA ALA A 121 -1.06 -2.04 -22.57
C ALA A 121 -1.45 -0.59 -22.92
N SER A 122 -2.17 -0.39 -24.04
CA SER A 122 -2.69 0.91 -24.46
C SER A 122 -3.82 1.42 -23.57
N ALA A 123 -4.68 0.53 -23.07
CA ALA A 123 -5.72 0.86 -22.11
C ALA A 123 -5.11 1.24 -20.76
N LEU A 124 -4.14 0.46 -20.27
CA LEU A 124 -3.43 0.77 -19.02
C LEU A 124 -2.68 2.10 -19.10
N ALA A 125 -1.99 2.37 -20.22
CA ALA A 125 -1.30 3.64 -20.41
C ALA A 125 -2.25 4.85 -20.38
N ARG A 126 -3.45 4.70 -20.95
CA ARG A 126 -4.49 5.73 -20.88
C ARG A 126 -5.06 5.88 -19.48
N GLU A 127 -5.26 4.78 -18.75
CA GLU A 127 -5.74 4.77 -17.37
C GLU A 127 -4.77 5.53 -16.45
N VAL A 128 -3.49 5.14 -16.45
CA VAL A 128 -2.43 5.80 -15.66
C VAL A 128 -2.28 7.28 -16.04
N GLN A 129 -2.43 7.63 -17.32
CA GLN A 129 -2.39 9.02 -17.73
C GLN A 129 -3.58 9.82 -17.19
N ARG A 130 -4.79 9.24 -17.17
CA ARG A 130 -5.97 9.88 -16.57
C ARG A 130 -5.80 10.06 -15.07
N GLU A 131 -5.30 9.06 -14.36
CA GLU A 131 -4.99 9.16 -12.92
C GLU A 131 -4.02 10.28 -12.59
N ARG A 132 -2.93 10.41 -13.37
CA ARG A 132 -1.97 11.50 -13.18
C ARG A 132 -2.60 12.88 -13.46
N ILE A 133 -3.51 12.98 -14.42
CA ILE A 133 -4.27 14.22 -14.66
C ILE A 133 -5.20 14.50 -13.48
N ALA A 134 -5.90 13.47 -12.97
CA ALA A 134 -6.77 13.57 -11.81
C ALA A 134 -6.00 14.06 -10.58
N MET A 135 -4.81 13.51 -10.32
CA MET A 135 -3.98 13.95 -9.20
C MET A 135 -3.40 15.34 -9.43
N LYS A 136 -3.09 15.73 -10.66
CA LYS A 136 -2.73 17.12 -10.97
C LYS A 136 -3.88 18.10 -10.72
N SER A 137 -5.14 17.67 -10.82
CA SER A 137 -6.28 18.54 -10.46
C SER A 137 -6.36 18.81 -8.95
N LEU A 138 -5.98 17.83 -8.13
CA LEU A 138 -5.95 17.95 -6.66
C LEU A 138 -4.67 18.61 -6.14
N PHE A 139 -3.54 18.35 -6.81
CA PHE A 139 -2.19 18.80 -6.44
C PHE A 139 -1.52 19.50 -7.64
N PRO A 140 -1.95 20.70 -8.03
CA PRO A 140 -1.59 21.33 -9.30
C PRO A 140 -0.11 21.66 -9.47
N ASN A 141 0.60 21.89 -8.37
CA ASN A 141 2.00 22.31 -8.37
C ASN A 141 2.95 21.23 -7.83
N THR A 142 2.44 20.05 -7.50
CA THR A 142 3.26 18.99 -6.89
C THR A 142 3.83 18.08 -7.97
N PRO A 143 5.17 17.93 -8.06
CA PRO A 143 5.79 16.95 -8.94
C PRO A 143 5.30 15.54 -8.62
N GLN A 144 5.03 14.75 -9.67
CA GLN A 144 4.49 13.41 -9.51
C GLN A 144 5.17 12.37 -10.41
N MET A 145 5.33 11.16 -9.89
CA MET A 145 5.78 9.97 -10.62
C MET A 145 4.69 8.92 -10.59
N GLY A 146 4.34 8.39 -11.77
CA GLY A 146 3.45 7.24 -11.84
C GLY A 146 4.19 5.94 -11.55
N PHE A 147 3.51 4.93 -11.04
CA PHE A 147 3.99 3.57 -11.03
C PHE A 147 2.85 2.58 -11.21
N VAL A 148 3.18 1.42 -11.79
CA VAL A 148 2.25 0.30 -11.93
C VAL A 148 2.90 -0.96 -11.39
N ILE A 149 2.19 -1.67 -10.52
CA ILE A 149 2.57 -3.01 -10.10
C ILE A 149 1.53 -4.00 -10.61
N ALA A 150 1.98 -4.92 -11.46
CA ALA A 150 1.07 -5.84 -12.13
C ALA A 150 1.49 -7.30 -12.01
N LYS A 151 0.54 -8.19 -12.28
CA LYS A 151 0.82 -9.62 -12.47
C LYS A 151 1.80 -9.90 -13.60
N ARG A 152 1.60 -9.25 -14.74
CA ARG A 152 2.41 -9.41 -15.96
C ARG A 152 3.20 -8.16 -16.25
N ALA A 153 4.32 -8.33 -16.95
CA ALA A 153 5.13 -7.19 -17.39
C ALA A 153 4.37 -6.40 -18.45
N TYR A 154 4.37 -5.08 -18.32
CA TYR A 154 3.89 -4.14 -19.31
C TYR A 154 5.07 -3.41 -19.96
N ALA A 155 4.85 -2.88 -21.17
CA ALA A 155 5.82 -2.03 -21.84
C ALA A 155 6.14 -0.79 -20.96
N GLN A 156 7.34 -0.23 -21.15
CA GLN A 156 7.74 1.00 -20.47
C GLN A 156 6.84 2.15 -20.90
N MET A 157 6.40 2.94 -19.93
CA MET A 157 5.57 4.12 -20.13
C MET A 157 6.34 5.37 -19.68
N PRO A 158 6.38 6.45 -20.48
CA PRO A 158 7.14 7.65 -20.11
C PRO A 158 6.72 8.22 -18.76
N GLY A 159 7.70 8.38 -17.85
CA GLY A 159 7.47 8.93 -16.51
C GLY A 159 6.67 8.01 -15.57
N VAL A 160 6.57 6.72 -15.90
CA VAL A 160 5.86 5.70 -15.09
C VAL A 160 6.78 4.50 -14.86
N THR A 161 7.00 4.15 -13.60
CA THR A 161 7.74 2.92 -13.26
C THR A 161 6.82 1.71 -13.37
N THR A 162 7.07 0.80 -14.30
CA THR A 162 6.31 -0.46 -14.41
C THR A 162 7.10 -1.63 -13.84
N LEU A 163 6.46 -2.43 -12.98
CA LEU A 163 7.06 -3.64 -12.44
C LEU A 163 6.01 -4.74 -12.21
N THR A 164 6.49 -5.97 -12.09
CA THR A 164 5.63 -7.09 -11.70
C THR A 164 5.62 -7.29 -10.19
N TRP A 165 4.60 -7.95 -9.63
CA TRP A 165 4.61 -8.40 -8.23
C TRP A 165 5.81 -9.32 -7.91
N LYS A 166 6.32 -10.07 -8.89
CA LYS A 166 7.58 -10.83 -8.77
C LYS A 166 8.80 -9.92 -8.58
N ALA A 167 8.87 -8.87 -9.40
CA ALA A 167 9.95 -7.90 -9.32
C ALA A 167 9.86 -7.11 -8.02
N PHE A 168 8.64 -6.81 -7.55
CA PHE A 168 8.38 -6.22 -6.23
C PHE A 168 9.00 -7.08 -5.12
N ASP A 169 8.63 -8.37 -5.01
CA ASP A 169 9.19 -9.31 -4.02
C ASP A 169 10.73 -9.37 -4.10
N SER A 170 11.26 -9.48 -5.31
CA SER A 170 12.70 -9.57 -5.55
C SER A 170 13.44 -8.32 -5.06
N ARG A 171 12.88 -7.14 -5.27
CA ARG A 171 13.50 -5.85 -4.87
C ARG A 171 13.51 -5.67 -3.35
N ILE A 172 12.48 -6.13 -2.64
CA ILE A 172 12.43 -6.03 -1.18
C ILE A 172 13.14 -7.18 -0.45
N ALA A 173 13.60 -8.21 -1.18
CA ALA A 173 14.32 -9.35 -0.60
C ALA A 173 15.65 -8.97 0.08
N ALA A 174 16.30 -7.90 -0.38
CA ALA A 174 17.50 -7.38 0.28
C ALA A 174 17.14 -6.69 1.61
N LEU A 175 16.08 -5.86 1.63
CA LEU A 175 15.58 -5.23 2.85
C LEU A 175 15.19 -6.27 3.90
N SER A 176 14.51 -7.35 3.51
CA SER A 176 14.05 -8.39 4.43
C SER A 176 15.19 -9.21 5.06
N ARG A 177 16.39 -9.18 4.49
CA ARG A 177 17.56 -9.97 4.92
C ARG A 177 18.59 -9.15 5.70
N ARG A 178 18.35 -7.85 5.95
CA ARG A 178 19.25 -7.02 6.73
C ARG A 178 19.44 -7.60 8.13
N ALA A 179 20.70 -7.62 8.61
CA ALA A 179 21.04 -8.16 9.93
C ALA A 179 20.44 -7.30 11.06
N VAL A 180 20.46 -5.97 10.88
CA VAL A 180 19.83 -5.04 11.79
C VAL A 180 18.34 -4.96 11.47
N ARG A 181 17.49 -5.24 12.47
CA ARG A 181 16.05 -5.07 12.38
C ARG A 181 15.70 -3.58 12.37
N SER A 182 15.29 -3.07 11.22
CA SER A 182 14.64 -1.76 11.03
C SER A 182 13.15 -1.91 10.66
N PRO A 183 12.33 -0.86 10.80
CA PRO A 183 10.95 -0.86 10.32
C PRO A 183 10.82 -1.32 8.85
N SER A 184 11.68 -0.81 7.95
CA SER A 184 11.74 -1.22 6.55
C SER A 184 12.03 -2.71 6.38
N SER A 185 12.93 -3.28 7.18
CA SER A 185 13.25 -4.71 7.12
C SER A 185 12.10 -5.60 7.59
N ILE A 186 11.37 -5.17 8.62
CA ILE A 186 10.21 -5.88 9.17
C ILE A 186 9.07 -5.83 8.18
N TRP A 187 8.79 -4.66 7.60
CA TRP A 187 7.82 -4.50 6.54
C TRP A 187 8.14 -5.39 5.35
N ALA A 188 9.36 -5.31 4.84
CA ALA A 188 9.78 -6.14 3.72
C ALA A 188 9.56 -7.62 4.01
N LYS A 189 9.93 -8.12 5.19
CA LYS A 189 9.66 -9.51 5.58
C LYS A 189 8.16 -9.84 5.56
N LEU A 190 7.34 -9.02 6.23
CA LEU A 190 5.89 -9.26 6.32
C LEU A 190 5.20 -9.21 4.95
N ILE A 191 5.61 -8.31 4.06
CA ILE A 191 5.06 -8.23 2.70
C ILE A 191 5.47 -9.45 1.89
N ARG A 192 6.70 -9.92 1.99
CA ARG A 192 7.14 -11.15 1.29
C ARG A 192 6.36 -12.37 1.77
N ASP A 193 6.14 -12.50 3.07
CA ASP A 193 5.31 -13.57 3.64
C ASP A 193 3.86 -13.47 3.13
N PHE A 194 3.31 -12.25 3.04
CA PHE A 194 1.98 -12.00 2.48
C PHE A 194 1.91 -12.35 0.98
N LEU A 195 2.87 -11.92 0.17
CA LEU A 195 2.88 -12.17 -1.27
C LEU A 195 3.04 -13.67 -1.58
N ALA A 196 3.87 -14.38 -0.81
CA ALA A 196 3.99 -15.83 -0.91
C ALA A 196 2.66 -16.53 -0.59
N ALA A 197 1.94 -16.06 0.44
CA ALA A 197 0.61 -16.58 0.75
C ALA A 197 -0.44 -16.18 -0.29
N ALA A 198 -0.39 -14.98 -0.87
CA ALA A 198 -1.33 -14.52 -1.89
C ALA A 198 -1.19 -15.33 -3.20
N ASP A 199 0.01 -15.78 -3.54
CA ASP A 199 0.26 -16.63 -4.70
C ASP A 199 -0.50 -17.97 -4.63
N GLU A 200 -0.60 -18.57 -3.43
CA GLU A 200 -1.40 -19.79 -3.18
C GLU A 200 -2.90 -19.58 -3.49
N TRP A 201 -3.38 -18.34 -3.63
CA TRP A 201 -4.79 -17.97 -3.79
C TRP A 201 -5.11 -17.45 -5.20
N GLY A 202 -4.20 -17.62 -6.16
CA GLY A 202 -4.46 -17.33 -7.56
C GLY A 202 -4.17 -15.89 -8.00
N PHE A 203 -3.62 -15.04 -7.11
CA PHE A 203 -3.04 -13.73 -7.45
C PHE A 203 -1.77 -13.80 -8.33
N SER A 204 -1.52 -14.96 -8.95
CA SER A 204 -0.22 -15.49 -9.33
C SER A 204 0.75 -14.51 -10.01
N GLY A 205 2.00 -14.54 -9.58
CA GLY A 205 3.10 -13.77 -10.15
C GLY A 205 4.47 -14.17 -9.60
N ILE A 206 4.51 -14.91 -8.49
CA ILE A 206 5.72 -15.42 -7.84
C ILE A 206 5.70 -16.95 -8.03
N PRO A 207 6.84 -17.63 -8.30
CA PRO A 207 6.81 -19.08 -8.42
C PRO A 207 6.47 -19.72 -7.07
N ALA A 208 5.41 -20.53 -7.04
CA ALA A 208 5.00 -21.31 -5.88
C ALA A 208 6.20 -22.09 -5.30
N LYS A 209 6.31 -22.13 -3.97
CA LYS A 209 7.24 -23.06 -3.30
C LYS A 209 6.84 -24.50 -3.65
N PRO A 210 7.81 -25.42 -3.82
CA PRO A 210 7.51 -26.82 -3.98
C PRO A 210 6.64 -27.33 -2.81
N ALA A 211 5.69 -28.20 -3.13
CA ALA A 211 4.59 -28.68 -2.29
C ALA A 211 5.02 -29.44 -1.01
N ASP A 212 6.31 -29.45 -0.70
CA ASP A 212 6.93 -30.32 0.30
C ASP A 212 7.25 -29.55 1.58
N ALA A 213 7.18 -28.21 1.55
CA ALA A 213 7.21 -27.38 2.75
C ALA A 213 5.82 -27.38 3.40
N ARG A 214 5.44 -28.50 4.04
CA ARG A 214 4.31 -28.53 4.96
C ARG A 214 4.60 -27.51 6.06
N TRP A 215 3.98 -26.35 5.98
CA TRP A 215 3.78 -25.50 7.16
C TRP A 215 3.05 -26.38 8.17
N ASP A 216 3.67 -26.63 9.31
CA ASP A 216 3.00 -27.29 10.42
C ASP A 216 1.78 -26.42 10.77
N THR A 217 0.60 -26.90 10.35
CA THR A 217 -0.69 -26.21 10.53
C THR A 217 -1.20 -26.38 11.96
N ARG A 218 -0.42 -27.01 12.84
CA ARG A 218 -0.68 -26.96 14.27
C ARG A 218 -0.53 -25.50 14.70
N PRO A 219 -1.55 -24.87 15.29
CA PRO A 219 -1.33 -23.64 16.02
C PRO A 219 -0.20 -23.92 17.02
N ALA A 220 0.84 -23.09 17.01
CA ALA A 220 1.75 -23.04 18.13
C ALA A 220 0.87 -22.72 19.35
N PHE A 221 0.57 -23.73 20.16
CA PHE A 221 -0.03 -23.56 21.47
C PHE A 221 1.00 -22.82 22.32
N TYR A 222 1.03 -21.49 22.17
CA TYR A 222 1.54 -20.67 23.24
C TYR A 222 0.52 -20.81 24.38
N PRO A 223 0.94 -21.23 25.58
CA PRO A 223 0.06 -21.18 26.73
C PRO A 223 -0.47 -19.75 26.82
N LEU A 224 -1.80 -19.63 26.90
CA LEU A 224 -2.44 -18.34 27.11
C LEU A 224 -1.74 -17.67 28.30
N PRO A 225 -1.37 -16.38 28.21
CA PRO A 225 -0.94 -15.67 29.41
C PRO A 225 -2.04 -15.83 30.47
N PRO A 226 -1.68 -15.98 31.76
CA PRO A 226 -2.67 -16.08 32.81
C PRO A 226 -3.65 -14.90 32.70
N PRO A 227 -4.93 -15.10 33.00
CA PRO A 227 -5.93 -14.05 32.92
C PRO A 227 -5.42 -12.83 33.69
N SER A 228 -5.35 -11.70 33.00
CA SER A 228 -5.01 -10.43 33.62
C SER A 228 -5.97 -10.18 34.79
N PRO A 229 -5.50 -9.65 35.93
CA PRO A 229 -6.39 -9.30 37.03
C PRO A 229 -7.51 -8.40 36.51
N ARG A 230 -8.75 -8.72 36.90
CA ARG A 230 -9.92 -7.90 36.57
C ARG A 230 -9.65 -6.48 37.06
N TRP A 231 -9.58 -5.54 36.12
CA TRP A 231 -9.62 -4.12 36.46
C TRP A 231 -10.96 -3.86 37.16
N PRO A 232 -11.00 -3.16 38.30
CA PRO A 232 -12.25 -2.76 38.91
C PRO A 232 -13.03 -1.89 37.92
N ASP A 233 -14.35 -2.09 37.86
CA ASP A 233 -15.27 -1.28 37.07
C ASP A 233 -15.17 0.19 37.51
N VAL A 234 -14.33 0.96 36.84
CA VAL A 234 -14.33 2.42 36.95
C VAL A 234 -15.32 2.93 35.91
N ALA A 235 -16.44 3.45 36.40
CA ALA A 235 -17.43 4.16 35.61
C ALA A 235 -16.77 5.34 34.87
N ILE A 236 -16.62 5.22 33.55
CA ILE A 236 -16.27 6.34 32.67
C ILE A 236 -17.59 6.91 32.13
N GLU A 237 -18.31 7.62 32.99
CA GLU A 237 -19.33 8.59 32.60
C GLU A 237 -18.90 9.93 33.20
N SER A 238 -18.35 10.85 32.39
CA SER A 238 -18.35 12.33 32.57
C SER A 238 -17.29 13.13 31.80
N ALA A 239 -16.48 12.55 30.90
CA ALA A 239 -15.41 13.31 30.22
C ALA A 239 -15.74 13.87 28.80
N TRP A 240 -16.97 13.79 28.31
CA TRP A 240 -17.32 14.21 26.93
C TRP A 240 -17.95 15.61 26.78
N ASN A 241 -18.10 16.39 27.85
CA ASN A 241 -18.75 17.71 27.80
C ASN A 241 -17.88 18.88 28.32
N ALA A 242 -16.61 18.94 27.93
CA ALA A 242 -15.80 20.15 28.11
C ALA A 242 -15.39 20.73 26.75
N ARG A 243 -16.18 21.67 26.23
CA ARG A 243 -15.73 22.60 25.18
C ARG A 243 -14.79 23.62 25.82
N PRO A 244 -13.59 23.89 25.28
CA PRO A 244 -12.86 25.09 25.63
C PRO A 244 -13.55 26.30 24.97
N ALA A 245 -14.10 27.19 25.78
CA ALA A 245 -14.48 28.52 25.38
C ALA A 245 -13.24 29.41 25.46
N PHE A 246 -12.70 29.85 24.32
CA PHE A 246 -11.83 31.02 24.24
C PHE A 246 -12.08 31.69 22.89
N TRP A 247 -12.59 32.92 22.92
CA TRP A 247 -12.30 34.08 22.04
C TRP A 247 -13.39 35.15 22.23
N THR A 248 -13.20 35.99 23.25
CA THR A 248 -13.64 37.40 23.38
C THR A 248 -12.70 38.00 24.42
N ALA A 249 -12.11 39.19 24.32
CA ALA A 249 -12.00 40.23 23.32
C ALA A 249 -10.83 41.12 23.77
N GLU A 250 -10.11 41.75 22.84
CA GLU A 250 -9.73 43.18 22.83
C GLU A 250 -9.31 43.56 21.40
#